data_AF-A0A1R3KL79-F1
#
_entry.id   AF-A0A1R3KL79-F1
#
_cell.length_a   1.000
_cell.length_b   1.000
_cell.length_c   1.000
_cell.angle_alpha   90.00
_cell.angle_beta   90.00
_cell.angle_gamma   90.00
#
_symmetry.space_group_name_H-M   'P 1'
#
loop_
_entity.id
_entity.type
_entity.pdbx_description
1 polymer ?
#
loop_
_entity_poly.entity_id
_entity_poly.type
_entity_poly.pdbx_seq_one_letter_code
_entity_poly.pdbx_strand_id
1 'polypeptide(L)'
;MATSTITQVEAARAFFVFGDSLVDNGNNNFLATTARADSPPYGIDTPSRRATGRFSNGRNIPDFISEALGSEPTLPYLSPQLTGDRLLVGANFASAGIGILNDTGVQFLKHRAL
;
A
#
# COMPACT_ATOMS: atom_id res chain seq x y z
N MET A 1 25.69 -20.25 -37.13
CA MET A 1 25.69 -19.01 -36.34
C MET A 1 24.77 -19.24 -35.14
N ALA A 2 25.33 -19.31 -33.94
CA ALA A 2 24.53 -19.49 -32.73
C ALA A 2 23.94 -18.13 -32.34
N THR A 3 22.61 -18.01 -32.39
CA THR A 3 21.90 -16.81 -31.94
C THR A 3 21.90 -16.81 -30.42
N SER A 4 22.78 -16.02 -29.81
CA SER A 4 22.74 -15.77 -28.37
C SER A 4 21.46 -15.00 -28.06
N THR A 5 20.45 -15.66 -27.49
CA THR A 5 19.34 -15.00 -26.82
C THR A 5 19.91 -14.28 -25.61
N ILE A 6 20.12 -12.97 -25.73
CA ILE A 6 20.34 -12.10 -24.59
C ILE A 6 19.03 -12.10 -23.82
N THR A 7 18.93 -12.87 -22.75
CA THR A 7 17.95 -12.61 -21.69
C THR A 7 18.30 -11.26 -21.11
N GLN A 8 17.65 -10.21 -21.61
CA GLN A 8 17.63 -8.94 -20.94
C GLN A 8 16.95 -9.20 -19.60
N VAL A 9 17.75 -9.34 -18.54
CA VAL A 9 17.22 -9.25 -17.18
C VAL A 9 16.71 -7.83 -17.08
N GLU A 10 15.41 -7.64 -17.32
CA GLU A 10 14.77 -6.35 -17.11
C GLU A 10 15.06 -5.98 -15.66
N ALA A 11 15.82 -4.89 -15.46
CA ALA A 11 16.20 -4.46 -14.12
C ALA A 11 14.91 -4.35 -13.29
N ALA A 12 14.86 -5.04 -12.15
CA ALA A 12 13.70 -5.03 -11.28
C ALA A 12 13.29 -3.57 -11.00
N ARG A 13 12.08 -3.19 -11.44
CA ARG A 13 11.60 -1.82 -11.33
C ARG A 13 10.98 -1.64 -9.95
N ALA A 14 11.60 -0.83 -9.11
CA ALA A 14 11.00 -0.43 -7.85
C ALA A 14 9.70 0.35 -8.11
N PHE A 15 8.65 0.01 -7.37
CA PHE A 15 7.33 0.65 -7.48
C PHE A 15 7.04 1.48 -6.24
N PHE A 16 6.90 2.80 -6.41
CA PHE A 16 6.57 3.71 -5.32
C PHE A 16 5.17 4.29 -5.51
N VAL A 17 4.36 4.23 -4.47
CA VAL A 17 2.94 4.62 -4.51
C VAL A 17 2.72 5.82 -3.61
N PHE A 18 2.06 6.84 -4.13
CA PHE A 18 1.63 8.02 -3.37
C PHE A 18 0.14 8.26 -3.63
N GLY A 19 -0.59 8.71 -2.62
CA GLY A 19 -2.01 9.00 -2.75
C GLY A 19 -2.77 8.91 -1.44
N ASP A 20 -4.06 8.62 -1.54
CA ASP A 20 -5.01 8.56 -0.44
C ASP A 20 -5.49 7.12 -0.16
N SER A 21 -6.68 6.99 0.46
CA SER A 21 -7.33 5.72 0.76
C SER A 21 -7.45 4.76 -0.42
N LEU A 22 -7.60 5.26 -1.66
CA LEU A 22 -7.80 4.41 -2.84
C LEU A 22 -6.57 3.54 -3.14
N VAL A 23 -5.40 3.99 -2.69
CA VAL A 23 -4.13 3.31 -2.92
C VAL A 23 -3.38 2.98 -1.63
N ASP A 24 -3.87 3.40 -0.45
CA ASP A 24 -3.34 2.98 0.85
C ASP A 24 -3.53 1.47 1.06
N ASN A 25 -2.44 0.80 1.47
CA ASN A 25 -2.37 -0.62 1.75
C ASN A 25 -2.15 -0.94 3.24
N GLY A 26 -2.25 0.07 4.12
CA GLY A 26 -2.23 -0.12 5.57
C GLY A 26 -1.34 0.86 6.34
N ASN A 27 -0.87 1.96 5.74
CA ASN A 27 -0.07 2.96 6.47
C ASN A 27 -0.85 3.52 7.66
N ASN A 28 -2.14 3.75 7.47
CA ASN A 28 -3.00 4.32 8.50
C ASN A 28 -3.14 3.46 9.76
N ASN A 29 -2.80 2.17 9.69
CA ASN A 29 -2.78 1.30 10.87
C ASN A 29 -1.64 1.68 11.84
N PHE A 30 -0.63 2.40 11.37
CA PHE A 30 0.52 2.86 12.16
C PHE A 30 0.41 4.34 12.62
N LEU A 31 -0.59 5.08 12.16
CA LEU A 31 -0.80 6.50 12.47
C LEU A 31 -1.82 6.70 13.58
N ALA A 32 -1.90 7.88 14.22
CA ALA A 32 -2.95 8.22 15.19
C ALA A 32 -4.21 8.81 14.53
N THR A 33 -4.85 8.03 13.65
CA THR A 33 -6.01 8.46 12.83
C THR A 33 -7.26 7.58 13.07
N THR A 34 -8.44 8.11 12.73
CA THR A 34 -9.69 7.33 12.62
C THR A 34 -9.90 6.75 11.22
N ALA A 35 -9.23 7.27 10.20
CA ALA A 35 -9.30 6.74 8.84
C ALA A 35 -8.49 5.44 8.76
N ARG A 36 -9.08 4.30 9.13
CA ARG A 36 -8.42 2.99 9.07
C ARG A 36 -9.28 1.97 8.36
N ALA A 37 -8.59 1.01 7.74
CA ALA A 37 -9.18 -0.17 7.13
C ALA A 37 -8.73 -1.46 7.85
N ASP A 38 -8.74 -1.43 9.18
CA ASP A 38 -8.35 -2.52 10.09
C ASP A 38 -9.55 -3.26 10.71
N SER A 39 -10.75 -3.02 10.20
CA SER A 39 -12.00 -3.64 10.65
C SER A 39 -12.88 -4.12 9.48
N PRO A 40 -13.88 -4.99 9.72
CA PRO A 40 -14.87 -5.32 8.69
C PRO A 40 -15.59 -4.07 8.15
N PRO A 41 -15.97 -4.01 6.86
CA PRO A 41 -15.96 -5.11 5.88
C PRO A 41 -14.65 -5.25 5.08
N TYR A 42 -13.60 -4.49 5.41
CA TYR A 42 -12.37 -4.52 4.62
C TYR A 42 -11.74 -5.91 4.62
N GLY A 43 -11.28 -6.36 3.45
CA GLY A 43 -10.69 -7.69 3.29
C GLY A 43 -11.67 -8.88 3.27
N ILE A 44 -13.00 -8.65 3.24
CA ILE A 44 -14.02 -9.73 3.24
C ILE A 44 -13.90 -10.71 2.06
N ASP A 45 -13.40 -10.27 0.90
CA ASP A 45 -13.22 -11.10 -0.29
C ASP A 45 -11.86 -11.79 -0.32
N THR A 46 -11.00 -11.58 0.68
CA THR A 46 -9.73 -12.32 0.79
C THR A 46 -9.94 -13.73 1.35
N PRO A 47 -9.05 -14.70 1.05
CA PRO A 47 -9.13 -16.03 1.64
C PRO A 47 -9.14 -16.03 3.17
N SER A 48 -8.44 -15.06 3.78
CA SER A 48 -8.39 -14.91 5.24
C SER A 48 -9.66 -14.30 5.84
N ARG A 49 -10.45 -13.56 5.04
CA ARG A 49 -11.57 -12.71 5.46
C ARG A 49 -11.24 -11.77 6.63
N ARG A 50 -9.97 -11.37 6.75
CA ARG A 50 -9.50 -10.41 7.76
C ARG A 50 -9.22 -9.06 7.10
N ALA A 51 -9.36 -8.00 7.90
CA ALA A 51 -9.00 -6.67 7.47
C ALA A 51 -7.54 -6.59 7.04
N THR A 52 -7.31 -6.00 5.87
CA THR A 52 -5.99 -5.99 5.20
C THR A 52 -5.27 -4.65 5.32
N GLY A 53 -5.91 -3.61 5.87
CA GLY A 53 -5.42 -2.24 5.80
C GLY A 53 -5.73 -1.52 4.48
N ARG A 54 -6.35 -2.20 3.49
CA ARG A 54 -6.81 -1.59 2.24
C ARG A 54 -8.27 -1.17 2.38
N PHE A 55 -8.60 0.02 1.88
CA PHE A 55 -10.00 0.52 1.81
C PHE A 55 -10.78 -0.17 0.68
N SER A 56 -10.81 -1.51 0.71
CA SER A 56 -11.42 -2.41 -0.28
C SER A 56 -11.79 -3.73 0.38
N ASN A 57 -12.67 -4.52 -0.26
CA ASN A 57 -12.96 -5.89 0.16
C ASN A 57 -11.76 -6.84 -0.02
N GLY A 58 -10.74 -6.44 -0.77
CA GLY A 58 -9.56 -7.26 -1.02
C GLY A 58 -8.39 -6.41 -1.50
N ARG A 59 -7.99 -6.64 -2.75
CA ARG A 59 -6.90 -5.91 -3.41
C ARG A 59 -7.34 -4.50 -3.83
N ASN A 60 -6.37 -3.59 -3.93
CA ASN A 60 -6.53 -2.25 -4.49
C ASN A 60 -5.64 -2.07 -5.73
N ILE A 61 -5.69 -0.90 -6.37
CA ILE A 61 -5.01 -0.63 -7.65
C ILE A 61 -3.50 -0.95 -7.60
N PRO A 62 -2.72 -0.51 -6.59
CA PRO A 62 -1.32 -0.89 -6.44
C PRO A 62 -1.05 -2.38 -6.47
N ASP A 63 -1.90 -3.20 -5.89
CA ASP A 63 -1.68 -4.65 -5.90
C ASP A 63 -1.77 -5.21 -7.32
N PHE A 64 -2.71 -4.74 -8.13
CA PHE A 64 -2.86 -5.16 -9.52
C PHE A 64 -1.69 -4.67 -10.38
N ILE A 65 -1.19 -3.47 -10.12
CA ILE A 65 0.02 -2.94 -10.79
C ILE A 65 1.25 -3.77 -10.43
N SER A 66 1.47 -4.09 -9.15
CA SER A 66 2.57 -4.98 -8.72
C SER A 66 2.51 -6.34 -9.43
N GLU A 67 1.33 -6.95 -9.53
CA GLU A 67 1.15 -8.21 -10.27
C GLU A 67 1.46 -8.07 -11.75
N ALA A 68 1.00 -7.00 -12.40
CA ALA A 68 1.30 -6.73 -13.80
C ALA A 68 2.80 -6.48 -14.06
N LEU A 69 3.53 -5.95 -13.06
CA LEU A 69 4.98 -5.80 -13.07
C LEU A 69 5.73 -7.12 -12.76
N GLY A 70 5.02 -8.19 -12.39
CA GLY A 70 5.64 -9.44 -11.93
C GLY A 70 6.41 -9.28 -10.61
N SER A 71 6.04 -8.28 -9.81
CA SER A 71 6.71 -7.93 -8.56
C SER A 71 5.85 -8.27 -7.34
N GLU A 72 6.48 -8.41 -6.18
CA GLU A 72 5.75 -8.51 -4.92
C GLU A 72 4.92 -7.22 -4.66
N PRO A 73 3.80 -7.32 -3.94
CA PRO A 73 3.09 -6.13 -3.47
C PRO A 73 4.00 -5.26 -2.61
N THR A 74 3.96 -3.96 -2.84
CA THR A 74 4.67 -3.00 -1.98
C THR A 74 4.13 -3.07 -0.55
N LEU A 75 4.99 -2.82 0.43
CA LEU A 75 4.59 -2.68 1.83
C LEU A 75 4.20 -1.23 2.17
N PRO A 76 3.37 -1.01 3.21
CA PRO A 76 3.20 0.31 3.78
C PRO A 76 4.56 0.88 4.20
N TYR A 77 4.84 2.14 3.89
CA TYR A 77 6.07 2.83 4.28
C TYR A 77 6.32 2.75 5.80
N LEU A 78 5.25 2.83 6.60
CA LEU A 78 5.33 2.78 8.07
C LEU A 78 5.43 1.34 8.63
N SER A 79 5.43 0.32 7.78
CA SER A 79 5.56 -1.07 8.21
C SER A 79 6.97 -1.36 8.76
N PRO A 80 7.10 -1.94 9.96
CA PRO A 80 8.39 -2.41 10.48
C PRO A 80 9.03 -3.50 9.62
N GLN A 81 8.26 -4.11 8.72
CA GLN A 81 8.74 -5.15 7.80
C GLN A 81 9.31 -4.57 6.50
N LEU A 82 9.23 -3.25 6.27
CA LEU A 82 9.85 -2.60 5.12
C LEU A 82 11.34 -2.37 5.39
N THR A 83 12.13 -3.43 5.24
CA THR A 83 13.58 -3.44 5.48
C THR A 83 14.32 -4.28 4.44
N GLY A 84 15.60 -3.97 4.21
CA GLY A 84 16.47 -4.76 3.31
C GLY A 84 15.91 -4.82 1.89
N ASP A 85 15.93 -6.01 1.29
CA ASP A 85 15.50 -6.24 -0.10
C ASP A 85 14.04 -5.88 -0.35
N ARG A 86 13.19 -5.85 0.68
CA ARG A 86 11.80 -5.40 0.53
C ARG A 86 11.69 -3.92 0.17
N LEU A 87 12.68 -3.10 0.55
CA LEU A 87 12.73 -1.70 0.11
C LEU A 87 13.10 -1.58 -1.37
N LEU A 88 13.81 -2.56 -1.94
CA LEU A 88 14.19 -2.59 -3.35
C LEU A 88 12.99 -2.90 -4.26
N VAL A 89 11.97 -3.57 -3.75
CA VAL A 89 10.66 -3.72 -4.41
C VAL A 89 9.94 -2.37 -4.54
N GLY A 90 10.17 -1.47 -3.58
CA GLY A 90 9.53 -0.17 -3.45
C GLY A 90 8.68 -0.05 -2.19
N ALA A 91 7.89 1.02 -2.08
CA ALA A 91 7.10 1.32 -0.89
C ALA A 91 5.83 2.10 -1.22
N ASN A 92 4.80 1.89 -0.39
CA ASN A 92 3.57 2.63 -0.47
C ASN A 92 3.54 3.73 0.59
N PHE A 93 3.47 4.99 0.17
CA PHE A 93 3.40 6.18 1.02
C PHE A 93 1.98 6.75 1.12
N ALA A 94 0.99 6.11 0.50
CA ALA A 94 -0.37 6.61 0.52
C ALA A 94 -0.97 6.54 1.92
N SER A 95 -1.84 7.49 2.24
CA SER A 95 -2.47 7.57 3.55
C SER A 95 -3.92 8.01 3.43
N ALA A 96 -4.84 7.24 3.97
CA ALA A 96 -6.24 7.62 3.98
C ALA A 96 -6.50 8.88 4.82
N GLY A 97 -7.43 9.70 4.35
CA GLY A 97 -7.75 10.97 5.00
C GLY A 97 -6.72 12.07 4.76
N ILE A 98 -5.66 11.83 3.97
CA ILE A 98 -4.85 12.92 3.42
C ILE A 98 -5.68 13.69 2.38
N GLY A 99 -5.39 14.97 2.20
CA GLY A 99 -5.88 15.72 1.05
C GLY A 99 -4.87 16.79 0.64
N ILE A 100 -5.18 17.48 -0.45
CA ILE A 100 -4.24 18.41 -1.10
C ILE A 100 -4.13 19.74 -0.33
N LEU A 101 -5.21 20.14 0.36
CA LEU A 101 -5.27 21.41 1.08
C LEU A 101 -4.93 21.20 2.56
N ASN A 102 -4.35 22.21 3.20
CA ASN A 102 -3.99 22.15 4.63
C ASN A 102 -5.20 21.85 5.53
N ASP A 103 -6.40 22.24 5.10
CA ASP A 103 -7.64 22.07 5.87
C ASP A 103 -8.32 20.72 5.60
N THR A 104 -7.81 19.92 4.66
CA THR A 104 -8.31 18.58 4.39
C THR A 104 -7.68 17.56 5.33
N GLY A 105 -8.46 16.58 5.79
CA GLY A 105 -7.97 15.51 6.67
C GLY A 105 -8.07 15.77 8.17
N VAL A 106 -8.34 17.01 8.60
CA VAL A 106 -8.57 17.36 10.01
C VAL A 106 -9.70 16.55 10.66
N GLN A 107 -10.67 16.11 9.85
CA GLN A 107 -11.79 15.27 10.27
C GLN A 107 -11.37 13.88 10.78
N PHE A 108 -10.17 13.42 10.40
CA PHE A 108 -9.67 12.09 10.75
C PHE A 108 -8.65 12.11 11.90
N LEU A 109 -8.38 13.29 12.48
CA LEU A 109 -7.57 13.41 13.68
C LEU A 109 -8.34 12.84 14.88
N LYS A 110 -7.75 11.85 15.55
CA LYS A 110 -8.28 11.40 16.86
C LYS A 110 -8.14 12.55 17.85
N HIS A 111 -9.25 13.19 18.20
CA HIS A 111 -9.32 14.01 19.39
C HIS A 111 -9.24 13.05 20.58
N ARG A 112 -8.10 13.00 21.28
CA ARG A 112 -8.08 12.44 22.63
C ARG A 112 -8.89 13.39 23.51
N ALA A 113 -10.16 13.08 23.71
CA ALA A 113 -10.79 13.46 24.97
C ALA A 113 -10.07 12.65 26.07
N LEU A 114 -9.63 13.38 27.11
CA LEU A 114 -8.99 12.86 28.31
C LEU A 114 -9.80 11.73 28.96
#